data_AF-A0A7K4NFK9-F1
#
_entry.id   AF-A0A7K4NFK9-F1
#
_cell.length_a   1.000
_cell.length_b   1.000
_cell.length_c   1.000
_cell.angle_alpha   90.00
_cell.angle_beta   90.00
_cell.angle_gamma   90.00
#
_symmetry.space_group_name_H-M   'P 1'
#
loop_
_entity.id
_entity.type
_entity.pdbx_description
1 polymer ?
#
loop_
_entity_poly.entity_id
_entity_poly.type
_entity_poly.pdbx_seq_one_letter_code
_entity_poly.pdbx_strand_id
1 'polypeptide(L)'
;MDPILKLKHTIDALFGVGVSRHLPKQIEFFFSKRTGRIREVYHNQKLLCTLRIDGGLAITPHFAQILMKSKKFKENCLEIDKDSKPFVEDG
;
A
#
# COMPACT_ATOMS: atom_id res chain seq x y z
N MET A 1 -14.37 3.20 13.43
CA MET A 1 -13.16 2.36 13.40
C MET A 1 -11.97 3.30 13.24
N ASP A 2 -10.93 3.09 14.04
CA ASP A 2 -9.67 3.84 13.95
C ASP A 2 -9.09 3.76 12.52
N PRO A 3 -8.78 4.90 11.85
CA PRO A 3 -8.18 4.91 10.51
C PRO A 3 -6.94 4.04 10.37
N ILE A 4 -6.07 3.98 11.39
CA ILE A 4 -4.88 3.14 11.34
C ILE A 4 -5.24 1.66 11.37
N LEU A 5 -6.22 1.27 12.16
CA LEU A 5 -6.67 -0.11 12.25
C LEU A 5 -7.34 -0.55 10.95
N LYS A 6 -8.18 0.32 10.36
CA LYS A 6 -8.79 0.09 9.05
C LYS A 6 -7.72 -0.15 7.99
N LEU A 7 -6.71 0.72 7.90
CA LEU A 7 -5.63 0.58 6.94
C LEU A 7 -4.86 -0.73 7.13
N LYS A 8 -4.51 -1.08 8.38
CA LYS A 8 -3.80 -2.34 8.68
C LYS A 8 -4.60 -3.56 8.23
N HIS A 9 -5.89 -3.61 8.55
CA HIS A 9 -6.75 -4.72 8.11
C HIS A 9 -6.88 -4.79 6.60
N THR A 10 -7.00 -3.65 5.90
CA THR A 10 -7.01 -3.62 4.43
C THR A 10 -5.70 -4.16 3.84
N ILE A 11 -4.55 -3.75 4.38
CA ILE A 11 -3.25 -4.25 3.93
C ILE A 11 -3.13 -5.76 4.13
N ASP A 12 -3.52 -6.26 5.31
CA ASP A 12 -3.43 -7.69 5.61
C ASP A 12 -4.42 -8.53 4.76
N ALA A 13 -5.60 -7.98 4.47
CA ALA A 13 -6.59 -8.64 3.60
C ALA A 13 -6.13 -8.70 2.13
N LEU A 14 -5.50 -7.65 1.63
CA LEU A 14 -5.08 -7.57 0.22
C LEU A 14 -3.75 -8.26 -0.06
N PHE A 15 -2.79 -8.17 0.88
CA PHE A 15 -1.41 -8.60 0.64
C PHE A 15 -0.94 -9.72 1.55
N GLY A 16 -1.78 -10.15 2.50
CA GLY A 16 -1.55 -11.26 3.39
C GLY A 16 -1.30 -10.84 4.84
N VAL A 17 -1.68 -11.73 5.76
CA VAL A 17 -1.63 -11.49 7.21
C VAL A 17 -0.23 -11.11 7.68
N GLY A 18 -0.14 -9.98 8.40
CA GLY A 18 1.07 -9.49 9.03
C GLY A 18 1.95 -8.62 8.14
N VAL A 19 1.54 -8.34 6.89
CA VAL A 19 2.18 -7.34 6.03
C VAL A 19 2.05 -5.94 6.61
N SER A 20 0.92 -5.65 7.26
CA SER A 20 0.63 -4.36 7.88
C SER A 20 1.62 -3.97 8.99
N ARG A 21 2.39 -4.91 9.54
CA ARG A 21 3.46 -4.65 10.52
C ARG A 21 4.62 -3.82 9.97
N HIS A 22 4.79 -3.79 8.64
CA HIS A 22 5.82 -3.00 7.97
C HIS A 22 5.36 -1.57 7.63
N LEU A 23 4.11 -1.23 7.93
CA LEU A 23 3.61 0.14 7.79
C LEU A 23 4.46 1.08 8.65
N PRO A 24 4.95 2.21 8.09
CA PRO A 24 5.72 3.18 8.86
C PRO A 24 4.93 3.71 10.06
N LYS A 25 5.66 4.13 11.09
CA LYS A 25 5.06 4.87 12.21
C LYS A 25 4.77 6.30 11.75
N GLN A 26 3.81 6.96 12.41
CA GLN A 26 3.46 8.36 12.17
C GLN A 26 3.08 8.63 10.71
N ILE A 27 1.91 8.14 10.33
CA ILE A 27 1.35 8.38 8.99
C ILE A 27 0.22 9.39 9.08
N GLU A 28 0.06 10.14 8.01
CA GLU A 28 -0.95 11.17 7.87
C GLU A 28 -2.08 10.67 6.96
N PHE A 29 -3.31 10.89 7.39
CA PHE A 29 -4.50 10.48 6.64
C PHE A 29 -5.18 11.70 6.04
N PHE A 30 -5.47 11.62 4.74
CA PHE A 30 -6.28 12.62 4.05
C PHE A 30 -7.63 12.00 3.71
N PHE A 31 -8.69 12.69 4.10
CA PHE A 31 -10.06 12.22 3.99
C PHE A 31 -10.81 12.94 2.88
N SER A 32 -11.72 12.21 2.24
CA SER A 32 -12.73 12.77 1.35
C SER A 32 -13.61 13.76 2.12
N LYS A 33 -13.63 15.03 1.69
CA LYS A 33 -14.52 16.06 2.26
C LYS A 33 -16.00 15.69 2.13
N ARG A 34 -16.36 14.93 1.07
CA ARG A 34 -17.74 14.53 0.78
C ARG A 34 -18.23 13.37 1.63
N THR A 35 -17.37 12.37 1.87
CA THR A 35 -17.79 11.07 2.42
C THR A 35 -17.07 10.69 3.72
N GLY A 36 -16.09 11.48 4.16
CA GLY A 36 -15.25 11.15 5.32
C GLY A 36 -14.38 9.91 5.16
N ARG A 37 -14.36 9.27 3.98
CA ARG A 37 -13.54 8.08 3.72
C ARG A 37 -12.07 8.49 3.58
N ILE A 38 -11.17 7.66 4.09
CA ILE A 38 -9.73 7.80 3.82
C ILE A 38 -9.53 7.76 2.30
N ARG A 39 -8.83 8.74 1.74
CA ARG A 39 -8.44 8.79 0.33
C ARG A 39 -6.97 8.46 0.16
N GLU A 40 -6.13 9.10 0.96
CA GLU A 40 -4.68 9.05 0.80
C GLU A 40 -4.01 8.87 2.16
N VAL A 41 -2.86 8.21 2.14
CA VAL A 41 -2.03 7.97 3.31
C VAL A 41 -0.61 8.39 2.98
N TYR A 42 -0.03 9.23 3.83
CA TYR A 42 1.32 9.77 3.65
C TYR A 42 2.21 9.39 4.81
N HIS A 43 3.52 9.36 4.56
CA HIS A 43 4.56 9.30 5.58
C HIS A 43 5.68 10.25 5.18
N ASN A 44 6.00 11.21 6.05
CA ASN A 44 6.99 12.26 5.79
C ASN A 44 6.75 12.95 4.43
N GLN A 45 5.53 13.41 4.20
CA GLN A 45 5.09 14.08 2.95
C GLN A 45 5.16 13.22 1.68
N LYS A 46 5.50 11.92 1.77
CA LYS A 46 5.50 10.99 0.64
C LYS A 46 4.22 10.16 0.62
N LEU A 47 3.57 10.10 -0.54
CA LEU A 47 2.37 9.27 -0.73
C LEU A 47 2.74 7.79 -0.60
N LEU A 48 2.07 7.09 0.32
CA LEU A 48 2.18 5.65 0.45
C LEU A 48 1.15 4.93 -0.41
N CYS A 49 -0.11 5.31 -0.26
CA CYS A 49 -1.20 4.66 -0.98
C CYS A 49 -2.46 5.52 -1.06
N THR A 50 -3.31 5.14 -2.01
CA THR A 50 -4.67 5.63 -2.13
C THR A 50 -5.67 4.50 -1.89
N LEU A 51 -6.72 4.79 -1.13
CA LEU A 51 -7.82 3.86 -0.91
C LEU A 51 -8.88 4.09 -1.98
N ARG A 52 -9.21 3.02 -2.69
CA ARG A 52 -10.17 3.04 -3.79
C ARG A 52 -11.57 2.76 -3.27
N ILE A 53 -12.57 3.19 -4.04
CA ILE A 53 -14.00 3.02 -3.69
C ILE A 53 -14.45 1.56 -3.73
N ASP A 54 -13.75 0.72 -4.51
CA ASP A 54 -13.96 -0.72 -4.66
C ASP A 54 -13.34 -1.53 -3.51
N GLY A 55 -12.72 -0.87 -2.53
CA GLY A 55 -12.04 -1.52 -1.42
C GLY A 55 -10.59 -1.91 -1.71
N GLY A 56 -10.11 -1.68 -2.94
CA GLY A 56 -8.71 -1.87 -3.32
C GLY A 56 -7.78 -0.79 -2.77
N LEU A 57 -6.49 -1.06 -2.89
CA LEU A 57 -5.42 -0.14 -2.49
C LEU A 57 -4.46 0.06 -3.67
N ALA A 58 -4.34 1.30 -4.16
CA ALA A 58 -3.28 1.66 -5.09
C ALA A 58 -2.06 2.11 -4.28
N ILE A 59 -0.98 1.31 -4.32
CA ILE A 59 0.26 1.60 -3.59
C ILE A 59 1.27 2.28 -4.50
N THR A 60 2.11 3.15 -3.94
CA THR A 60 3.25 3.70 -4.67
C THR A 60 4.40 2.69 -4.72
N PRO A 61 5.32 2.78 -5.71
CA PRO A 61 6.53 1.96 -5.71
C PRO A 61 7.35 2.10 -4.42
N HIS A 62 7.39 3.32 -3.84
CA HIS A 62 8.03 3.57 -2.55
C HIS A 62 7.41 2.73 -1.44
N PHE A 63 6.08 2.68 -1.37
CA PHE A 63 5.41 1.88 -0.35
C PHE A 63 5.54 0.38 -0.61
N ALA A 64 5.47 -0.06 -1.88
CA ALA A 64 5.74 -1.44 -2.25
C ALA A 64 7.12 -1.90 -1.75
N GLN A 65 8.18 -1.10 -1.92
CA GLN A 65 9.52 -1.39 -1.39
C GLN A 65 9.56 -1.52 0.15
N ILE A 66 8.73 -0.76 0.87
CA ILE A 66 8.59 -0.92 2.33
C ILE A 66 7.93 -2.27 2.66
N LEU A 67 6.85 -2.61 1.96
CA LEU A 67 6.11 -3.86 2.15
C LEU A 67 6.91 -5.10 1.73
N MET A 68 7.86 -4.96 0.79
CA MET A 68 8.80 -6.01 0.39
C MET A 68 9.66 -6.53 1.56
N LYS A 69 9.70 -5.86 2.70
CA LYS A 69 10.32 -6.42 3.93
C LYS A 69 9.53 -7.62 4.48
N SER A 70 8.26 -7.78 4.12
CA SER A 70 7.43 -8.93 4.47
C SER A 70 7.67 -10.09 3.51
N LYS A 71 7.96 -11.28 4.06
CA LYS A 71 7.99 -12.53 3.27
C LYS A 71 6.65 -12.77 2.57
N LYS A 72 5.52 -12.53 3.26
CA LYS A 72 4.18 -12.77 2.71
C LYS A 72 3.87 -11.86 1.53
N PHE A 73 4.34 -10.61 1.56
CA PHE A 73 4.22 -9.70 0.43
C PHE A 73 5.01 -10.19 -0.77
N LYS A 74 6.27 -10.61 -0.56
CA LYS A 74 7.12 -11.17 -1.63
C LYS A 74 6.52 -12.41 -2.30
N GLU A 75 5.91 -13.30 -1.51
CA GLU A 75 5.23 -14.51 -2.02
C GLU A 75 4.07 -14.17 -2.98
N ASN A 76 3.50 -12.97 -2.88
CA ASN A 76 2.42 -12.49 -3.73
C ASN A 76 2.91 -11.61 -4.90
N CYS A 77 4.23 -11.45 -5.08
CA CYS A 77 4.80 -10.72 -6.20
C CYS A 77 5.06 -11.64 -7.39
N LEU A 78 4.95 -11.09 -8.60
CA LEU A 78 5.35 -11.76 -9.83
C LEU A 78 6.82 -11.42 -10.12
N GLU A 79 7.59 -12.43 -10.51
CA GLU A 79 8.92 -12.24 -11.07
C GLU A 79 8.81 -12.20 -12.60
N ILE A 80 9.44 -11.20 -13.19
CA ILE A 80 9.46 -11.00 -14.64
C ILE A 80 10.83 -11.36 -15.19
N ASP A 81 10.87 -11.86 -16.42
CA ASP A 81 12.12 -12.15 -17.11
C ASP A 81 12.88 -10.86 -17.46
N LYS A 82 14.14 -11.02 -17.87
CA LYS A 82 15.04 -9.90 -18.18
C LYS A 82 14.59 -9.11 -19.40
N ASP A 83 13.92 -9.74 -20.35
CA ASP A 83 13.47 -9.11 -21.59
C ASP A 83 12.21 -8.27 -21.34
N SER A 84 11.35 -8.71 -20.42
CA SER A 84 10.16 -7.97 -19.96
C SER A 84 10.50 -6.79 -19.05
N LYS A 85 11.63 -6.83 -18.32
CA LYS A 85 12.04 -5.80 -17.35
C LYS A 85 11.94 -4.35 -17.86
N PRO A 86 12.58 -3.95 -18.99
CA PRO A 86 12.60 -2.54 -19.41
C PRO A 86 11.19 -1.98 -19.64
N PHE A 87 10.27 -2.80 -20.16
CA PHE A 87 8.89 -2.38 -20.41
C PHE A 87 8.11 -2.12 -19.12
N VAL A 88 8.34 -2.93 -18.08
CA VAL A 88 7.65 -2.76 -16.78
C VAL A 88 8.25 -1.62 -15.95
N GLU A 89 9.56 -1.38 -16.08
CA GLU A 89 10.26 -0.30 -15.36
C GLU A 89 9.85 1.10 -15.86
N ASP A 90 9.63 1.25 -17.17
CA ASP A 90 9.28 2.54 -17.80
C ASP A 90 7.78 2.89 -17.74
N GLY A 91 6.90 1.92 -17.49
CA GLY A 91 5.45 2.10 -17.32
C GLY A 91 4.64 1.89 -18.58
#